data_AF-A0AAV2U5G0-F1
#
_entry.id   AF-A0AAV2U5G0-F1
#
_cell.length_a   1.000
_cell.length_b   1.000
_cell.length_c   1.000
_cell.angle_alpha   90.00
_cell.angle_beta   90.00
_cell.angle_gamma   90.00
#
_symmetry.space_group_name_H-M   'P 1'
#
loop_
_entity.id
_entity.type
_entity.pdbx_description
1 polymer ?
#
loop_
_entity_poly.entity_id
_entity_poly.type
_entity_poly.pdbx_seq_one_letter_code
_entity_poly.pdbx_strand_id
1 'polypeptide(L)'
;MELLITREDMGIRLIEERTRLGYSQANFAHQTDVSREALRLNEIGKSGISAEFLGRAAQLGVDVQYVIIGIRSANNVDCTDNVDKAVNNSSVLGDNNNVVYGSGTINNIKTEKVVTRTKATVEPDKTHINEKMARTLHDLVDEIVKLEKAVKQKPKSFQAVWSSLNRHCGVTAYRLIALQDYEKAELYLRKWVGRLNSSKSAPKKVGNQWRKTKYGYIHTNVKQMGIEPLLRQHLQEKYSAGSLTDLSDDQLTKVYQFIAGKKRTLLK
;
A
#
# COMPACT_ATOMS: atom_id res chain seq x y z
N MET A 1 41.27 -21.74 28.38
CA MET A 1 41.01 -21.16 27.05
C MET A 1 39.84 -21.95 26.49
N GLU A 2 38.62 -21.43 26.61
CA GLU A 2 37.42 -22.12 26.10
C GLU A 2 37.43 -22.03 24.57
N LEU A 3 37.78 -23.12 23.91
CA LEU A 3 37.65 -23.28 22.46
C LEU A 3 36.33 -24.01 22.19
N LEU A 4 35.23 -23.28 22.14
CA LEU A 4 33.93 -23.82 21.76
C LEU A 4 33.40 -23.03 20.58
N ILE A 5 33.60 -23.57 19.37
CA ILE A 5 32.91 -23.10 18.17
C ILE A 5 31.42 -23.38 18.39
N THR A 6 30.60 -22.33 18.43
CA THR A 6 29.17 -22.47 18.64
C THR A 6 28.43 -22.67 17.31
N ARG A 7 27.19 -23.18 17.39
CA ARG A 7 26.32 -23.32 16.21
C ARG A 7 25.96 -21.98 15.60
N GLU A 8 25.91 -20.93 16.42
CA GLU A 8 25.66 -19.56 15.99
C GLU A 8 26.83 -19.03 15.15
N ASP A 9 28.07 -19.30 15.56
CA ASP A 9 29.27 -18.95 14.79
C ASP A 9 29.29 -19.60 13.41
N MET A 10 28.93 -20.89 13.35
CA MET A 10 28.83 -21.61 12.07
C MET A 10 27.71 -21.04 11.18
N GLY A 11 26.58 -20.65 11.78
CA GLY A 11 25.47 -20.02 11.06
C GLY A 11 25.86 -18.67 10.45
N ILE A 12 26.59 -17.84 11.19
CA ILE A 12 27.11 -16.54 10.72
C ILE A 12 28.06 -16.74 9.54
N ARG A 13 29.03 -17.64 9.65
CA ARG A 13 30.00 -17.91 8.57
C ARG A 13 29.34 -18.50 7.32
N LEU A 14 28.28 -19.28 7.50
CA LEU A 14 27.48 -19.78 6.38
C LEU A 14 26.76 -18.63 5.65
N ILE A 15 26.24 -17.64 6.38
CA ILE A 15 25.63 -16.43 5.78
C ILE A 15 26.68 -15.66 4.98
N GLU A 16 27.88 -15.49 5.54
CA GLU A 16 28.99 -14.79 4.89
C GLU A 16 29.36 -15.46 3.57
N GLU A 17 29.49 -16.80 3.56
CA GLU A 17 29.80 -17.54 2.35
C GLU A 17 28.69 -17.51 1.31
N ARG A 18 27.44 -17.68 1.74
CA ARG A 18 26.29 -17.59 0.84
C ARG A 18 26.22 -16.22 0.18
N THR A 19 26.48 -15.16 0.96
CA THR A 19 26.42 -13.77 0.49
C THR A 19 27.62 -13.43 -0.39
N ARG A 20 28.81 -13.93 -0.07
CA ARG A 20 30.02 -13.81 -0.91
C ARG A 20 29.79 -14.36 -2.31
N LEU A 21 29.08 -15.47 -2.42
CA LEU A 21 28.75 -16.12 -3.69
C LEU A 21 27.50 -15.55 -4.37
N GLY A 22 26.85 -14.53 -3.77
CA GLY A 22 25.69 -13.85 -4.36
C GLY A 22 24.36 -14.62 -4.29
N TYR A 23 24.28 -15.70 -3.51
CA TYR A 23 23.06 -16.49 -3.41
C TYR A 23 22.04 -15.86 -2.44
N SER A 24 20.78 -15.76 -2.89
CA SER A 24 19.67 -15.48 -1.98
C SER A 24 19.36 -16.70 -1.11
N GLN A 25 18.86 -16.48 0.11
CA GLN A 25 18.50 -17.57 1.04
C GLN A 25 17.54 -18.59 0.42
N ALA A 26 16.56 -18.13 -0.37
CA ALA A 26 15.61 -19.04 -1.02
C ALA A 26 16.24 -19.87 -2.14
N ASN A 27 17.13 -19.27 -2.95
CA ASN A 27 17.82 -19.97 -4.04
C ASN A 27 18.82 -20.99 -3.46
N PHE A 28 19.60 -20.58 -2.45
CA PHE A 28 20.57 -21.45 -1.79
C PHE A 28 19.91 -22.66 -1.14
N ALA A 29 18.77 -22.47 -0.47
CA ALA A 29 17.99 -23.56 0.11
C ALA A 29 17.52 -24.56 -0.96
N HIS A 30 17.03 -24.07 -2.10
CA HIS A 30 16.62 -24.92 -3.22
C HIS A 30 17.78 -25.72 -3.81
N GLN A 31 18.94 -25.09 -4.03
CA GLN A 31 20.11 -25.75 -4.61
C GLN A 31 20.77 -26.76 -3.66
N THR A 32 20.69 -26.54 -2.35
CA THR A 32 21.16 -27.48 -1.33
C THR A 32 20.10 -28.51 -0.93
N ASP A 33 18.91 -28.45 -1.56
CA ASP A 33 17.78 -29.35 -1.32
C ASP A 33 17.40 -29.41 0.19
N VAL A 34 17.27 -28.22 0.77
CA VAL A 34 16.70 -28.02 2.11
C VAL A 34 15.57 -27.00 2.05
N SER A 35 14.63 -27.08 2.99
CA SER A 35 13.60 -26.04 3.09
C SER A 35 14.21 -24.70 3.48
N ARG A 36 13.61 -23.61 3.00
CA ARG A 36 14.04 -22.24 3.36
C ARG A 36 14.04 -22.02 4.88
N GLU A 37 13.06 -22.61 5.58
CA GLU A 37 12.97 -22.50 7.04
C GLU A 37 14.08 -23.29 7.73
N ALA A 38 14.44 -24.47 7.23
CA ALA A 38 15.57 -25.24 7.75
C ALA A 38 16.89 -24.46 7.59
N LEU A 39 17.14 -23.87 6.41
CA LEU A 39 18.31 -23.01 6.20
C LEU A 39 18.31 -21.82 7.15
N ARG A 40 17.17 -21.16 7.36
CA ARG A 40 17.04 -20.04 8.30
C ARG A 40 17.37 -20.45 9.74
N LEU A 41 16.95 -21.64 10.17
CA LEU A 41 17.23 -22.14 11.52
C LEU A 41 18.71 -22.52 11.70
N ASN A 42 19.36 -23.02 10.65
CA ASN A 42 20.80 -23.27 10.62
C ASN A 42 21.60 -21.97 10.70
N GLU A 43 21.21 -20.96 9.92
CA GLU A 43 21.85 -19.63 9.90
C GLU A 43 21.73 -18.89 11.24
N ILE A 44 20.68 -19.16 12.03
CA ILE A 44 20.48 -18.58 13.38
C ILE A 44 21.11 -19.48 14.47
N GLY A 45 21.69 -20.63 14.12
CA GLY A 45 22.29 -21.57 15.08
C GLY A 45 21.29 -22.38 15.92
N LYS A 46 19.98 -22.27 15.63
CA LYS A 46 18.92 -23.03 16.31
C LYS A 46 18.86 -24.49 15.90
N SER A 47 19.32 -24.79 14.69
CA SER A 47 19.45 -26.15 14.16
C SER A 47 20.89 -26.43 13.78
N GLY A 48 21.31 -27.69 13.92
CA GLY A 48 22.64 -28.14 13.50
C GLY A 48 22.71 -28.27 11.99
N ILE A 49 23.87 -27.92 11.43
CA ILE A 49 24.14 -28.09 10.00
C ILE A 49 24.54 -29.55 9.73
N SER A 50 23.86 -30.23 8.80
CA SER A 50 24.19 -31.60 8.44
C SER A 50 25.42 -31.67 7.53
N ALA A 51 26.20 -32.75 7.63
CA ALA A 51 27.35 -32.98 6.75
C ALA A 51 26.92 -33.10 5.28
N GLU A 52 25.74 -33.67 5.00
CA GLU A 52 25.17 -33.75 3.66
C GLU A 52 24.89 -32.37 3.06
N PHE A 53 24.33 -31.46 3.86
CA PHE A 53 24.10 -30.08 3.45
C PHE A 53 25.43 -29.37 3.15
N LEU A 54 26.47 -29.56 3.97
CA LEU A 54 27.78 -28.97 3.73
C LEU A 54 28.44 -29.52 2.45
N GLY A 55 28.27 -30.82 2.18
CA GLY A 55 28.73 -31.42 0.93
C GLY A 55 28.07 -30.79 -0.31
N ARG A 56 26.75 -30.55 -0.27
CA ARG A 56 26.04 -29.85 -1.34
C ARG A 56 26.43 -28.38 -1.45
N ALA A 57 26.61 -27.70 -0.31
CA ALA A 57 27.07 -26.31 -0.28
C ALA A 57 28.48 -26.16 -0.86
N ALA A 58 29.39 -27.10 -0.61
CA ALA A 58 30.74 -27.12 -1.18
C ALA A 58 30.71 -27.16 -2.73
N GLN A 59 29.80 -27.94 -3.31
CA GLN A 59 29.62 -27.98 -4.77
C GLN A 59 29.17 -26.64 -5.37
N LEU A 60 28.52 -25.79 -4.55
CA LEU A 60 28.12 -24.44 -4.92
C LEU A 60 29.22 -23.40 -4.69
N GLY A 61 30.41 -23.82 -4.26
CA GLY A 61 31.58 -22.96 -4.02
C GLY A 61 31.71 -22.43 -2.59
N VAL A 62 30.91 -22.93 -1.64
CA VAL A 62 31.00 -22.55 -0.22
C VAL A 62 32.25 -23.17 0.40
N ASP A 63 33.06 -22.35 1.07
CA ASP A 63 34.19 -22.82 1.83
C ASP A 63 33.73 -23.47 3.15
N VAL A 64 33.51 -24.79 3.11
CA VAL A 64 33.07 -25.57 4.28
C VAL A 64 34.08 -25.52 5.42
N GLN A 65 35.38 -25.44 5.12
CA GLN A 65 36.42 -25.28 6.14
C GLN A 65 36.21 -23.96 6.88
N TYR A 66 35.99 -22.87 6.16
CA TYR A 66 35.68 -21.59 6.77
C TYR A 66 34.42 -21.65 7.63
N VAL A 67 33.34 -22.27 7.13
CA VAL A 67 32.08 -22.38 7.88
C VAL A 67 32.28 -23.12 9.20
N ILE A 68 33.02 -24.24 9.21
CA ILE A 68 33.20 -25.06 10.41
C ILE A 68 34.25 -24.46 11.35
N ILE A 69 35.44 -24.15 10.86
CA ILE A 69 36.60 -23.80 11.72
C ILE A 69 36.96 -22.31 11.71
N GLY A 70 36.35 -21.50 10.84
CA GLY A 70 36.61 -20.05 10.75
C GLY A 70 37.91 -19.72 10.02
N ILE A 71 38.61 -20.72 9.49
CA ILE A 71 39.85 -20.57 8.74
C ILE A 71 39.55 -20.84 7.27
N ARG A 72 39.93 -19.89 6.41
CA ARG A 72 39.76 -20.00 4.96
C ARG A 72 40.66 -21.10 4.40
N SER A 73 40.10 -21.92 3.52
CA SER A 73 40.86 -22.92 2.79
C SER A 73 41.80 -22.24 1.78
N ALA A 74 43.08 -22.63 1.78
CA ALA A 74 44.06 -22.14 0.81
C ALA A 74 43.80 -22.65 -0.62
N ASN A 75 42.81 -23.53 -0.80
CA ASN A 75 42.43 -24.10 -2.09
C ASN A 75 41.49 -23.19 -2.90
N ASN A 76 41.05 -22.06 -2.32
CA ASN A 76 40.23 -21.04 -2.99
C ASN A 76 41.07 -19.85 -3.49
N VAL A 77 42.35 -20.05 -3.80
CA VAL A 77 43.11 -19.05 -4.57
C VAL A 77 42.51 -19.00 -5.96
N ASP A 78 41.94 -17.84 -6.27
CA ASP A 78 41.45 -17.46 -7.58
C ASP A 78 42.37 -17.99 -8.69
N CYS A 79 41.86 -18.91 -9.50
CA CYS A 79 42.45 -19.20 -10.80
C CYS A 79 42.10 -18.06 -11.77
N THR A 80 42.64 -16.87 -11.50
CA THR A 80 42.62 -15.72 -12.43
C THR A 80 43.97 -15.48 -13.11
N ASP A 81 45.02 -16.22 -12.77
CA ASP A 81 46.35 -15.99 -13.34
C ASP A 81 46.87 -17.25 -14.03
N ASN A 82 46.99 -17.21 -15.36
CA ASN A 82 47.67 -18.13 -16.29
C ASN A 82 46.83 -18.85 -17.37
N VAL A 83 45.93 -18.16 -18.11
CA VAL A 83 45.63 -18.55 -19.50
C VAL A 83 45.40 -17.31 -20.36
N ASP A 84 46.48 -16.58 -20.66
CA ASP A 84 46.49 -15.70 -21.83
C ASP A 84 47.10 -16.47 -23.01
N LYS A 85 46.35 -16.50 -24.11
CA LYS A 85 46.74 -16.82 -25.50
C LYS A 85 46.68 -18.30 -25.92
N ALA A 86 45.47 -18.74 -26.30
CA ALA A 86 45.24 -19.25 -27.65
C ALA A 86 43.76 -19.60 -27.86
N VAL A 87 43.14 -18.88 -28.80
CA VAL A 87 42.03 -19.36 -29.65
C VAL A 87 40.77 -19.84 -28.93
N ASN A 88 39.70 -19.04 -28.98
CA ASN A 88 38.45 -19.46 -29.60
C ASN A 88 37.50 -18.27 -29.72
N ASN A 89 37.28 -17.84 -30.96
CA ASN A 89 36.15 -17.05 -31.36
C ASN A 89 34.85 -17.76 -30.94
N SER A 90 34.20 -17.29 -29.88
CA SER A 90 32.76 -17.48 -29.73
C SER A 90 32.14 -16.11 -29.73
N SER A 91 31.83 -15.63 -30.93
CA SER A 91 30.90 -14.53 -31.14
C SER A 91 29.61 -14.86 -30.40
N VAL A 92 29.35 -14.15 -29.31
CA VAL A 92 28.06 -14.20 -28.63
C VAL A 92 27.06 -13.48 -29.55
N LEU A 93 26.48 -14.24 -30.48
CA LEU A 93 25.29 -13.87 -31.21
C LEU A 93 24.10 -14.41 -30.41
N GLY A 94 23.56 -13.58 -29.53
CA GLY A 94 22.44 -13.93 -28.67
C GLY A 94 21.36 -12.87 -28.75
N ASP A 95 20.37 -13.11 -29.60
CA ASP A 95 19.08 -12.43 -29.53
C ASP A 95 18.36 -12.92 -28.26
N ASN A 96 17.56 -12.03 -27.66
CA ASN A 96 17.05 -11.91 -26.28
C ASN A 96 16.60 -13.15 -25.43
N ASN A 97 16.91 -14.40 -25.79
CA ASN A 97 16.36 -15.57 -25.09
C ASN A 97 17.22 -16.85 -25.05
N ASN A 98 18.45 -16.89 -25.58
CA ASN A 98 19.27 -18.10 -25.46
C ASN A 98 20.76 -17.80 -25.24
N VAL A 99 21.37 -18.43 -24.23
CA VAL A 99 22.80 -18.33 -23.92
C VAL A 99 23.39 -19.74 -23.95
N VAL A 100 24.29 -20.00 -24.89
CA VAL A 100 24.99 -21.28 -25.03
C VAL A 100 26.31 -21.21 -24.26
N TYR A 101 26.50 -22.10 -23.28
CA TYR A 101 27.73 -22.19 -22.49
C TYR A 101 28.21 -23.65 -22.45
N GLY A 102 29.30 -23.96 -23.18
CA GLY A 102 29.80 -25.32 -23.35
C GLY A 102 28.86 -26.25 -24.17
N SER A 103 29.05 -27.57 -24.05
CA SER A 103 28.32 -28.63 -24.79
C SER A 103 26.83 -28.79 -24.39
N GLY A 104 26.30 -27.92 -23.53
CA GLY A 104 24.92 -27.96 -23.05
C GLY A 104 24.20 -26.64 -23.24
N THR A 105 22.95 -26.70 -23.70
CA THR A 105 22.08 -25.52 -23.84
C THR A 105 21.41 -25.20 -22.51
N ILE A 106 21.69 -24.02 -21.93
CA ILE A 106 21.04 -23.51 -20.72
C ILE A 106 19.86 -22.63 -21.14
N ASN A 107 18.65 -23.19 -21.11
CA ASN A 107 17.43 -22.41 -21.37
C ASN A 107 17.08 -21.58 -20.13
N ASN A 108 17.34 -20.26 -20.18
CA ASN A 108 16.90 -19.33 -19.13
C ASN A 108 15.39 -19.06 -19.25
N ILE A 109 14.56 -19.95 -18.72
CA ILE A 109 13.10 -19.82 -18.77
C ILE A 109 12.66 -18.73 -17.77
N LYS A 110 12.56 -17.48 -18.25
CA LYS A 110 11.95 -16.38 -17.49
C LYS A 110 10.43 -16.54 -17.52
N THR A 111 9.87 -17.32 -16.60
CA THR A 111 8.41 -17.42 -16.47
C THR A 111 7.85 -16.14 -15.84
N GLU A 112 7.25 -15.28 -16.64
CA GLU A 112 6.45 -14.16 -16.14
C GLU A 112 5.17 -14.69 -15.49
N LYS A 113 4.82 -14.17 -14.31
CA LYS A 113 3.59 -14.55 -13.61
C LYS A 113 2.37 -14.04 -14.41
N VAL A 114 1.81 -14.88 -15.25
CA VAL A 114 0.56 -14.58 -15.96
C VAL A 114 -0.61 -14.69 -14.98
N VAL A 115 -1.06 -13.54 -14.46
CA VAL A 115 -2.29 -13.46 -13.67
C VAL A 115 -3.45 -13.11 -14.59
N THR A 116 -4.24 -14.11 -14.98
CA THR A 116 -5.50 -13.88 -15.69
C THR A 116 -6.56 -13.39 -14.72
N ARG A 117 -6.75 -12.07 -14.65
CA ARG A 117 -7.93 -11.49 -13.97
C ARG A 117 -9.09 -11.53 -14.94
N THR A 118 -10.03 -12.43 -14.70
CA THR A 118 -11.33 -12.43 -15.37
C THR A 118 -12.08 -11.16 -14.98
N LYS A 119 -12.03 -10.14 -15.84
CA LYS A 119 -12.78 -8.90 -15.65
C LYS A 119 -14.21 -9.18 -16.10
N ALA A 120 -15.11 -9.43 -15.16
CA ALA A 120 -16.53 -9.50 -15.45
C ALA A 120 -16.96 -8.21 -16.16
N THR A 121 -17.35 -8.32 -17.43
CA THR A 121 -17.91 -7.21 -18.19
C THR A 121 -19.29 -6.93 -17.59
N VAL A 122 -19.36 -5.88 -16.76
CA VAL A 122 -20.63 -5.40 -16.21
C VAL A 122 -21.32 -4.64 -17.32
N GLU A 123 -22.49 -5.10 -17.76
CA GLU A 123 -23.38 -4.32 -18.63
C GLU A 123 -23.99 -3.18 -17.81
N PRO A 124 -23.59 -1.91 -18.02
CA PRO A 124 -23.89 -0.84 -17.07
C PRO A 124 -25.34 -0.30 -17.10
N ASP A 125 -26.20 -0.73 -18.02
CA ASP A 125 -27.29 0.16 -18.45
C ASP A 125 -28.74 -0.24 -18.12
N LYS A 126 -28.97 -1.27 -17.28
CA LYS A 126 -30.36 -1.56 -16.82
C LYS A 126 -30.50 -1.91 -15.35
N THR A 127 -29.55 -2.62 -14.76
CA THR A 127 -29.68 -3.13 -13.38
C THR A 127 -28.79 -2.39 -12.38
N HIS A 128 -27.70 -1.79 -12.85
CA HIS A 128 -26.67 -1.19 -12.01
C HIS A 128 -26.56 0.32 -12.20
N ILE A 129 -25.79 0.98 -11.32
CA ILE A 129 -25.50 2.41 -11.43
C ILE A 129 -24.86 2.76 -12.77
N ASN A 130 -25.28 3.88 -13.36
CA ASN A 130 -24.68 4.39 -14.59
C ASN A 130 -23.28 4.99 -14.33
N GLU A 131 -22.54 5.27 -15.41
CA GLU A 131 -21.18 5.82 -15.33
C GLU A 131 -21.11 7.22 -14.68
N LYS A 132 -22.18 8.02 -14.78
CA LYS A 132 -22.26 9.34 -14.13
C LYS A 132 -22.39 9.22 -12.61
N MET A 133 -23.25 8.32 -12.14
CA MET A 133 -23.44 7.93 -10.75
C MET A 133 -22.17 7.27 -10.18
N ALA A 134 -21.51 6.43 -10.96
CA ALA A 134 -20.23 5.84 -10.58
C ALA A 134 -19.17 6.92 -10.31
N ARG A 135 -19.12 7.95 -11.16
CA ARG A 135 -18.20 9.09 -11.01
C ARG A 135 -18.51 9.95 -9.79
N THR A 136 -19.78 10.23 -9.50
CA THR A 136 -20.13 10.98 -8.28
C THR A 136 -19.71 10.23 -7.02
N LEU A 137 -19.89 8.91 -6.97
CA LEU A 137 -19.39 8.09 -5.85
C LEU A 137 -17.85 8.13 -5.78
N HIS A 138 -17.16 8.10 -6.92
CA HIS A 138 -15.70 8.21 -6.96
C HIS A 138 -15.21 9.54 -6.40
N ASP A 139 -15.81 10.66 -6.84
CA ASP A 139 -15.46 12.00 -6.36
C ASP A 139 -15.66 12.12 -4.84
N LEU A 140 -16.74 11.55 -4.30
CA LEU A 140 -16.98 11.50 -2.86
C LEU A 140 -15.93 10.65 -2.13
N VAL A 141 -15.51 9.52 -2.69
CA VAL A 141 -14.43 8.71 -2.10
C VAL A 141 -13.10 9.46 -2.13
N ASP A 142 -12.78 10.16 -3.22
CA ASP A 142 -11.60 11.00 -3.33
C ASP A 142 -11.59 12.11 -2.27
N GLU A 143 -12.73 12.77 -2.05
CA GLU A 143 -12.90 13.76 -0.99
C GLU A 143 -12.69 13.14 0.39
N ILE A 144 -13.29 11.98 0.67
CA ILE A 144 -13.13 11.28 1.96
C ILE A 144 -11.66 10.95 2.21
N VAL A 145 -10.94 10.40 1.24
CA VAL A 145 -9.54 10.02 1.44
C VAL A 145 -8.66 11.25 1.65
N LYS A 146 -8.92 12.35 0.92
CA LYS A 146 -8.23 13.64 1.15
C LYS A 146 -8.47 14.14 2.58
N LEU A 147 -9.72 14.11 3.05
CA LEU A 147 -10.09 14.55 4.41
C LEU A 147 -9.56 13.61 5.50
N GLU A 148 -9.60 12.29 5.29
CA GLU A 148 -9.02 11.29 6.20
C GLU A 148 -7.53 11.56 6.43
N LYS A 149 -6.77 11.75 5.33
CA LYS A 149 -5.34 12.08 5.38
C LYS A 149 -5.05 13.37 6.14
N ALA A 150 -5.88 14.39 5.94
CA ALA A 150 -5.71 15.66 6.64
C ALA A 150 -6.08 15.55 8.13
N VAL A 151 -7.17 14.87 8.48
CA VAL A 151 -7.77 14.94 9.82
C VAL A 151 -7.23 13.86 10.76
N LYS A 152 -7.15 12.60 10.29
CA LYS A 152 -6.89 11.42 11.13
C LYS A 152 -5.40 11.08 11.15
N GLN A 153 -4.94 10.52 12.28
CA GLN A 153 -3.56 10.00 12.37
C GLN A 153 -3.36 8.70 11.57
N LYS A 154 -4.38 7.83 11.56
CA LYS A 154 -4.41 6.59 10.79
C LYS A 154 -5.49 6.71 9.70
N PRO A 155 -5.17 7.35 8.57
CA PRO A 155 -6.16 7.60 7.52
C PRO A 155 -6.54 6.31 6.80
N LYS A 156 -7.79 6.24 6.33
CA LYS A 156 -8.23 5.14 5.46
C LYS A 156 -7.73 5.34 4.03
N SER A 157 -7.28 4.24 3.42
CA SER A 157 -6.93 4.17 2.00
C SER A 157 -8.18 4.14 1.12
N PHE A 158 -8.02 4.42 -0.18
CA PHE A 158 -9.07 4.25 -1.19
C PHE A 158 -9.75 2.89 -1.10
N GLN A 159 -8.93 1.83 -1.06
CA GLN A 159 -9.43 0.46 -0.95
C GLN A 159 -10.27 0.27 0.32
N ALA A 160 -9.84 0.81 1.46
CA ALA A 160 -10.58 0.67 2.72
C ALA A 160 -11.94 1.39 2.68
N VAL A 161 -12.02 2.56 2.00
CA VAL A 161 -13.28 3.28 1.81
C VAL A 161 -14.20 2.51 0.87
N TRP A 162 -13.69 2.02 -0.27
CA TRP A 162 -14.46 1.19 -1.19
C TRP A 162 -14.96 -0.10 -0.56
N SER A 163 -14.12 -0.82 0.19
CA SER A 163 -14.53 -2.01 0.92
C SER A 163 -15.65 -1.72 1.93
N SER A 164 -15.61 -0.55 2.58
CA SER A 164 -16.66 -0.13 3.51
C SER A 164 -17.98 0.19 2.80
N LEU A 165 -17.92 0.88 1.65
CA LEU A 165 -19.09 1.17 0.83
C LEU A 165 -19.71 -0.10 0.26
N ASN A 166 -18.89 -0.97 -0.34
CA ASN A 166 -19.33 -2.23 -0.94
C ASN A 166 -20.04 -3.10 0.10
N ARG A 167 -19.47 -3.20 1.32
CA ARG A 167 -20.11 -3.89 2.44
C ARG A 167 -21.42 -3.25 2.87
N HIS A 168 -21.52 -1.92 2.87
CA HIS A 168 -22.75 -1.20 3.22
C HIS A 168 -23.88 -1.42 2.19
N CYS A 169 -23.51 -1.55 0.91
CA CYS A 169 -24.43 -1.85 -0.18
C CYS A 169 -24.64 -3.36 -0.42
N GLY A 170 -23.92 -4.24 0.28
CA GLY A 170 -24.04 -5.69 0.12
C GLY A 170 -23.48 -6.23 -1.20
N VAL A 171 -22.56 -5.51 -1.84
CA VAL A 171 -22.00 -5.85 -3.16
C VAL A 171 -20.51 -6.15 -3.08
N THR A 172 -19.95 -6.85 -4.08
CA THR A 172 -18.51 -7.11 -4.17
C THR A 172 -17.73 -5.91 -4.73
N ALA A 173 -18.34 -5.15 -5.63
CA ALA A 173 -17.76 -3.96 -6.25
C ALA A 173 -18.81 -2.84 -6.38
N TYR A 174 -18.39 -1.57 -6.25
CA TYR A 174 -19.32 -0.44 -6.31
C TYR A 174 -20.05 -0.32 -7.66
N ARG A 175 -19.46 -0.79 -8.75
CA ARG A 175 -20.10 -0.83 -10.08
C ARG A 175 -21.27 -1.81 -10.16
N LEU A 176 -21.39 -2.71 -9.18
CA LEU A 176 -22.48 -3.67 -9.06
C LEU A 176 -23.57 -3.17 -8.11
N ILE A 177 -23.53 -1.90 -7.67
CA ILE A 177 -24.61 -1.30 -6.90
C ILE A 177 -25.83 -1.17 -7.81
N ALA A 178 -26.98 -1.64 -7.34
CA ALA A 178 -28.24 -1.50 -8.04
C ALA A 178 -28.68 -0.03 -8.12
N LEU A 179 -29.39 0.36 -9.18
CA LEU A 179 -29.84 1.75 -9.37
C LEU A 179 -30.63 2.29 -8.17
N GLN A 180 -31.51 1.48 -7.60
CA GLN A 180 -32.32 1.81 -6.42
C GLN A 180 -31.48 2.05 -5.14
N ASP A 181 -30.29 1.45 -5.05
CA ASP A 181 -29.39 1.60 -3.91
C ASP A 181 -28.40 2.75 -4.08
N TYR A 182 -28.43 3.47 -5.21
CA TYR A 182 -27.56 4.61 -5.47
C TYR A 182 -27.72 5.71 -4.42
N GLU A 183 -28.94 6.13 -4.12
CA GLU A 183 -29.19 7.21 -3.15
C GLU A 183 -28.68 6.82 -1.75
N LYS A 184 -28.86 5.55 -1.37
CA LYS A 184 -28.33 4.99 -0.13
C LYS A 184 -26.81 5.03 -0.10
N ALA A 185 -26.14 4.66 -1.20
CA ALA A 185 -24.68 4.69 -1.34
C ALA A 185 -24.14 6.13 -1.25
N GLU A 186 -24.73 7.05 -2.01
CA GLU A 186 -24.36 8.47 -2.02
C GLU A 186 -24.53 9.09 -0.63
N LEU A 187 -25.68 8.86 0.00
CA LEU A 187 -25.98 9.37 1.34
C LEU A 187 -24.98 8.86 2.38
N TYR A 188 -24.57 7.59 2.29
CA TYR A 188 -23.57 7.02 3.18
C TYR A 188 -22.23 7.74 3.08
N LEU A 189 -21.73 7.96 1.86
CA LEU A 189 -20.48 8.68 1.63
C LEU A 189 -20.57 10.15 2.06
N ARG A 190 -21.67 10.84 1.74
CA ARG A 190 -21.90 12.22 2.18
C ARG A 190 -21.94 12.35 3.71
N LYS A 191 -22.58 11.41 4.41
CA LYS A 191 -22.56 11.34 5.88
C LYS A 191 -21.13 11.17 6.38
N TRP A 192 -20.30 10.39 5.70
CA TRP A 192 -18.89 10.21 6.06
C TRP A 192 -18.11 11.53 5.92
N VAL A 193 -18.20 12.20 4.77
CA VAL A 193 -17.63 13.54 4.57
C VAL A 193 -18.06 14.49 5.68
N GLY A 194 -19.36 14.51 6.00
CA GLY A 194 -19.92 15.33 7.09
C GLY A 194 -19.29 15.03 8.46
N ARG A 195 -19.11 13.75 8.81
CA ARG A 195 -18.45 13.34 10.06
C ARG A 195 -16.99 13.79 10.14
N LEU A 196 -16.25 13.71 9.03
CA LEU A 196 -14.85 14.16 8.98
C LEU A 196 -14.75 15.67 9.11
N ASN A 197 -15.56 16.41 8.35
CA ASN A 197 -15.61 17.87 8.41
C ASN A 197 -16.13 18.42 9.74
N SER A 198 -16.93 17.64 10.48
CA SER A 198 -17.45 18.05 11.79
C SER A 198 -16.55 17.63 12.96
N SER A 199 -15.41 16.99 12.68
CA SER A 199 -14.47 16.58 13.72
C SER A 199 -13.75 17.78 14.33
N LYS A 200 -13.45 17.72 15.64
CA LYS A 200 -12.83 18.83 16.39
C LYS A 200 -11.50 19.31 15.80
N SER A 201 -10.74 18.40 15.20
CA SER A 201 -9.44 18.71 14.58
C SER A 201 -9.55 19.22 13.15
N ALA A 202 -10.72 19.16 12.51
CA ALA A 202 -10.90 19.55 11.11
C ALA A 202 -10.58 21.03 10.85
N PRO A 203 -11.04 22.02 11.64
CA PRO A 203 -10.72 23.42 11.40
C PRO A 203 -9.21 23.67 11.43
N LYS A 204 -8.52 23.11 12.43
CA LYS A 204 -7.07 23.27 12.59
C LYS A 204 -6.24 22.60 11.49
N LYS A 205 -6.63 21.41 11.03
CA LYS A 205 -5.83 20.62 10.08
C LYS A 205 -6.16 20.87 8.62
N VAL A 206 -7.43 21.15 8.30
CA VAL A 206 -7.87 21.46 6.94
C VAL A 206 -7.72 22.97 6.65
N GLY A 207 -7.74 23.80 7.69
CA GLY A 207 -7.52 25.24 7.59
C GLY A 207 -8.63 25.97 6.84
N ASN A 208 -8.26 26.93 5.99
CA ASN A 208 -9.20 27.82 5.30
C ASN A 208 -10.23 27.09 4.44
N GLN A 209 -9.90 25.91 3.91
CA GLN A 209 -10.83 25.13 3.11
C GLN A 209 -12.05 24.67 3.92
N TRP A 210 -11.88 24.39 5.22
CA TRP A 210 -12.99 24.04 6.10
C TRP A 210 -13.96 25.21 6.26
N ARG A 211 -13.44 26.43 6.46
CA ARG A 211 -14.26 27.66 6.54
C ARG A 211 -15.00 27.90 5.22
N LYS A 212 -14.33 27.76 4.07
CA LYS A 212 -14.96 27.91 2.74
C LYS A 212 -16.14 26.96 2.55
N THR A 213 -16.02 25.70 2.96
CA THR A 213 -17.13 24.73 2.91
C THR A 213 -18.31 25.18 3.78
N LYS A 214 -18.05 25.72 4.97
CA LYS A 214 -19.09 26.26 5.86
C LYS A 214 -19.76 27.50 5.28
N TYR A 215 -18.97 28.45 4.77
CA TYR A 215 -19.49 29.65 4.10
C TYR A 215 -20.35 29.29 2.91
N GLY A 216 -19.89 28.39 2.03
CA GLY A 216 -20.65 27.93 0.88
C GLY A 216 -22.01 27.37 1.29
N TYR A 217 -22.04 26.48 2.29
CA TYR A 217 -23.31 25.97 2.80
C TYR A 217 -24.22 27.07 3.35
N ILE A 218 -23.69 27.96 4.19
CA ILE A 218 -24.50 29.03 4.81
C ILE A 218 -25.07 29.93 3.71
N HIS A 219 -24.24 30.45 2.81
CA HIS A 219 -24.67 31.34 1.75
C HIS A 219 -25.66 30.69 0.78
N THR A 220 -25.40 29.46 0.33
CA THR A 220 -26.32 28.76 -0.57
C THR A 220 -27.69 28.58 0.06
N ASN A 221 -27.75 28.10 1.30
CA ASN A 221 -29.04 27.79 1.94
C ASN A 221 -29.76 29.07 2.39
N VAL A 222 -29.06 30.08 2.88
CA VAL A 222 -29.66 31.38 3.24
C VAL A 222 -30.30 32.02 2.02
N LYS A 223 -29.60 32.02 0.87
CA LYS A 223 -30.13 32.53 -0.40
C LYS A 223 -31.33 31.73 -0.90
N GLN A 224 -31.29 30.41 -0.79
CA GLN A 224 -32.41 29.55 -1.20
C GLN A 224 -33.67 29.78 -0.36
N MET A 225 -33.52 30.13 0.92
CA MET A 225 -34.65 30.36 1.83
C MET A 225 -35.06 31.83 1.95
N GLY A 226 -34.27 32.77 1.41
CA GLY A 226 -34.51 34.22 1.54
C GLY A 226 -34.40 34.76 2.97
N ILE A 227 -33.53 34.16 3.80
CA ILE A 227 -33.41 34.49 5.24
C ILE A 227 -32.16 35.31 5.57
N GLU A 228 -31.61 36.07 4.61
CA GLU A 228 -30.46 36.94 4.80
C GLU A 228 -30.61 37.93 5.98
N PRO A 229 -31.78 38.60 6.16
CA PRO A 229 -31.96 39.51 7.29
C PRO A 229 -31.83 38.80 8.64
N LEU A 230 -32.36 37.58 8.72
CA LEU A 230 -32.33 36.76 9.93
C LEU A 230 -30.90 36.31 10.26
N LEU A 231 -30.08 35.96 9.26
CA LEU A 231 -28.66 35.69 9.47
C LEU A 231 -27.95 36.93 10.03
N ARG A 232 -28.15 38.11 9.42
CA ARG A 232 -27.52 39.36 9.87
C ARG A 232 -27.89 39.72 11.30
N GLN A 233 -29.18 39.62 11.64
CA GLN A 233 -29.67 39.83 12.99
C GLN A 233 -29.00 38.86 13.98
N HIS A 234 -28.95 37.56 13.63
CA HIS A 234 -28.33 36.56 14.49
C HIS A 234 -26.83 36.82 14.73
N LEU A 235 -26.09 37.25 13.71
CA LEU A 235 -24.67 37.59 13.82
C LEU A 235 -24.44 38.81 14.72
N GLN A 236 -25.27 39.84 14.57
CA GLN A 236 -25.19 41.05 15.38
C GLN A 236 -25.56 40.78 16.85
N GLU A 237 -26.68 40.09 17.11
CA GLU A 237 -27.18 39.88 18.48
C GLU A 237 -26.34 38.90 19.29
N LYS A 238 -25.87 37.80 18.68
CA LYS A 238 -25.16 36.74 19.40
C LYS A 238 -23.65 36.94 19.45
N TYR A 239 -23.08 37.58 18.43
CA TYR A 239 -21.63 37.64 18.25
C TYR A 239 -21.11 39.06 18.02
N SER A 240 -21.97 40.07 17.95
CA SER A 240 -21.61 41.46 17.63
C SER A 240 -20.75 41.56 16.37
N ALA A 241 -20.97 40.66 15.40
CA ALA A 241 -20.16 40.51 14.20
C ALA A 241 -20.93 40.98 12.96
N GLY A 242 -20.27 41.75 12.09
CA GLY A 242 -20.86 42.24 10.85
C GLY A 242 -20.82 41.21 9.71
N SER A 243 -19.87 40.28 9.75
CA SER A 243 -19.63 39.30 8.69
C SER A 243 -19.31 37.90 9.23
N LEU A 244 -19.54 36.87 8.41
CA LEU A 244 -19.13 35.49 8.68
C LEU A 244 -17.61 35.33 8.85
N THR A 245 -16.83 36.24 8.26
CA THR A 245 -15.37 36.25 8.33
C THR A 245 -14.83 36.54 9.73
N ASP A 246 -15.60 37.27 10.52
CA ASP A 246 -15.16 37.80 11.81
C ASP A 246 -15.35 36.78 12.94
N LEU A 247 -16.01 35.65 12.65
CA LEU A 247 -16.26 34.60 13.62
C LEU A 247 -15.05 33.69 13.83
N SER A 248 -14.90 33.22 15.07
CA SER A 248 -14.03 32.07 15.37
C SER A 248 -14.62 30.77 14.80
N ASP A 249 -13.80 29.73 14.69
CA ASP A 249 -14.22 28.44 14.12
C ASP A 249 -15.39 27.80 14.90
N ASP A 250 -15.40 27.97 16.22
CA ASP A 250 -16.47 27.47 17.08
C ASP A 250 -17.79 28.24 16.85
N GLN A 251 -17.72 29.57 16.73
CA GLN A 251 -18.92 30.36 16.48
C GLN A 251 -19.45 30.12 15.06
N LEU A 252 -18.57 29.98 14.06
CA LEU A 252 -18.96 29.61 12.69
C LEU A 252 -19.66 28.24 12.66
N THR A 253 -19.22 27.29 13.49
CA THR A 253 -19.88 25.99 13.63
C THR A 253 -21.30 26.12 14.20
N LYS A 254 -21.50 26.99 15.21
CA LYS A 254 -22.83 27.24 15.79
C LYS A 254 -23.77 27.92 14.78
N VAL A 255 -23.29 28.92 14.05
CA VAL A 255 -24.06 29.58 12.97
C VAL A 255 -24.45 28.56 11.90
N TYR A 256 -23.51 27.71 11.48
CA TYR A 256 -23.80 26.63 10.54
C TYR A 256 -24.92 25.70 11.03
N GLN A 257 -24.89 25.28 12.31
CA GLN A 257 -25.92 24.42 12.91
C GLN A 257 -27.27 25.12 12.99
N PHE A 258 -27.29 26.41 13.32
CA PHE A 258 -28.50 27.23 13.35
C PHE A 258 -29.18 27.29 11.98
N ILE A 259 -28.42 27.59 10.92
CA ILE A 259 -28.95 27.61 9.54
C ILE A 259 -29.40 26.22 9.09
N ALA A 260 -28.65 25.16 9.41
CA ALA A 260 -29.05 23.79 9.11
C ALA A 260 -30.36 23.39 9.83
N GLY A 261 -30.59 23.90 11.04
CA GLY A 261 -31.84 23.75 11.77
C GLY A 261 -33.00 24.46 11.06
N LYS A 262 -32.82 25.73 10.68
CA LYS A 262 -33.83 26.51 9.93
C LYS A 262 -34.19 25.84 8.60
N LYS A 263 -33.20 25.32 7.88
CA LYS A 263 -33.42 24.55 6.65
C LYS A 263 -34.41 23.39 6.87
N ARG A 264 -34.23 22.62 7.95
CA ARG A 264 -35.10 21.48 8.26
C ARG A 264 -36.54 21.91 8.59
N THR A 265 -36.72 23.10 9.16
CA THR A 265 -38.05 23.62 9.50
C THR A 265 -38.76 24.24 8.29
N LEU A 266 -38.05 24.94 7.42
CA LEU A 266 -38.62 25.70 6.30
C LEU A 266 -38.81 24.89 5.01
N LEU A 267 -38.04 23.80 4.82
CA LEU A 267 -38.14 22.90 3.66
C LEU A 267 -38.85 21.57 4.00
N LYS A 268 -39.50 21.50 5.15
CA LYS A 268 -40.51 20.47 5.44
C LYS A 268 -41.82 20.89 4.77
#